data_AF-A0A9D7QYV0-F1
#
_entry.id   AF-A0A9D7QYV0-F1
#
_cell.length_a   1.000
_cell.length_b   1.000
_cell.length_c   1.000
_cell.angle_alpha   90.00
_cell.angle_beta   90.00
_cell.angle_gamma   90.00
#
_symmetry.space_group_name_H-M   'P 1'
#
loop_
_entity.id
_entity.type
_entity.pdbx_description
1 polymer ?
#
loop_
_entity_poly.entity_id
_entity_poly.type
_entity_poly.pdbx_seq_one_letter_code
_entity_poly.pdbx_strand_id
1 'polypeptide(L)'
;MESPAPYVPKNKVRIVTAASLFDGHDAAINVMRRIIQATGCEVIHLGHNRSVLDVVECAIQEDAQAIAMTSYQGGHVEYLTYMRNLLVERGAGHIKIFAGGGGTILPTEIETLHANGVTRVYSPDDGRSMGLQGMINDLVEKSDFITPLVYANGLAQSVREKDAMAIAQAISCAERGDTDQIAFTTGGKRSPVLGITGTGGAGKSSLTDEIVRRFLLDHPDKTIAVVSVDPSKRKTGGALLGDRIRMNAVSAPRVYMRSFATREANVAINPHVRDAINILSYAGFDLIIVETAGIGQSDSQITDVADVSMYVMTPEYGAATQLEKIDMIDYADIIALNKFDKRGALDALRDVRKQYQRSRQLFTSKIDEMPVYGTIASQFNDPGTNTLYRALNDLLTSRCNLSWTSNFEITDEMSEKIFIIPPERTRYLAEIVENNRRYDAFVEKQSELARALWRVQGAIEQLTSAK
;
A
#
# COMPACT_ATOMS: atom_id res chain seq x y z
N MET A 1 17.09 26.42 18.29
CA MET A 1 15.99 26.07 19.20
C MET A 1 15.94 24.56 19.30
N GLU A 2 15.88 24.01 20.50
CA GLU A 2 15.64 22.57 20.67
C GLU A 2 14.27 22.23 20.07
N SER A 3 14.17 21.09 19.38
CA SER A 3 12.89 20.64 18.84
C SER A 3 11.94 20.31 20.00
N PRO A 4 10.68 20.79 19.98
CA PRO A 4 9.75 20.52 21.06
C PRO A 4 9.53 19.02 21.20
N ALA A 5 9.25 18.55 22.41
CA ALA A 5 8.91 17.14 22.64
C ALA A 5 7.63 16.77 21.85
N PRO A 6 7.54 15.55 21.28
CA PRO A 6 6.33 15.12 20.59
C PRO A 6 5.11 15.09 21.52
N TYR A 7 3.96 15.59 21.03
CA TYR A 7 2.67 15.44 21.71
C TYR A 7 2.30 13.96 21.83
N VAL A 8 1.67 13.56 22.94
CA VAL A 8 1.21 12.18 23.15
C VAL A 8 -0.31 12.14 23.01
N PRO A 9 -0.86 11.56 21.94
CA PRO A 9 -2.31 11.50 21.74
C PRO A 9 -2.99 10.61 22.77
N LYS A 10 -4.14 11.04 23.27
CA LYS A 10 -5.00 10.29 24.19
C LYS A 10 -5.83 9.24 23.45
N ASN A 11 -6.27 9.58 22.23
CA ASN A 11 -7.05 8.71 21.36
C ASN A 11 -6.17 8.09 20.27
N LYS A 12 -6.71 7.09 19.56
CA LYS A 12 -6.08 6.57 18.33
C LYS A 12 -6.34 7.53 17.18
N VAL A 13 -5.44 8.50 17.02
CA VAL A 13 -5.54 9.52 15.97
C VAL A 13 -5.11 8.94 14.62
N ARG A 14 -6.04 8.98 13.66
CA ARG A 14 -5.89 8.54 12.27
C ARG A 14 -5.86 9.77 11.36
N ILE A 15 -4.83 9.86 10.51
CA ILE A 15 -4.63 11.01 9.63
C ILE A 15 -4.43 10.54 8.20
N VAL A 16 -5.26 11.02 7.28
CA VAL A 16 -5.07 10.83 5.84
C VAL A 16 -4.07 11.86 5.32
N THR A 17 -3.07 11.43 4.57
CA THR A 17 -2.04 12.31 4.00
C THR A 17 -1.95 12.18 2.48
N ALA A 18 -1.95 13.31 1.77
CA ALA A 18 -1.85 13.33 0.30
C ALA A 18 -1.25 14.64 -0.23
N ALA A 19 -0.76 14.62 -1.47
CA ALA A 19 -0.58 15.84 -2.27
C ALA A 19 -1.77 16.04 -3.21
N SER A 20 -2.07 17.31 -3.53
CA SER A 20 -3.25 17.70 -4.33
C SER A 20 -3.24 17.15 -5.76
N LEU A 21 -4.36 17.33 -6.46
CA LEU A 21 -4.53 16.89 -7.84
C LEU A 21 -3.50 17.57 -8.75
N PHE A 22 -2.88 16.79 -9.64
CA PHE A 22 -1.79 17.21 -10.53
C PHE A 22 -0.56 17.77 -9.81
N ASP A 23 -0.43 17.56 -8.50
CA ASP A 23 0.77 17.90 -7.75
C ASP A 23 1.64 16.66 -7.55
N GLY A 24 2.86 16.71 -8.08
CA GLY A 24 3.90 15.70 -7.88
C GLY A 24 4.84 15.99 -6.71
N HIS A 25 4.69 17.13 -6.02
CA HIS A 25 5.58 17.53 -4.92
C HIS A 25 5.26 16.78 -3.62
N ASP A 26 5.70 15.52 -3.54
CA ASP A 26 5.45 14.67 -2.37
C ASP A 26 6.52 14.79 -1.27
N ALA A 27 7.63 15.49 -1.54
CA ALA A 27 8.76 15.59 -0.61
C ALA A 27 8.34 16.16 0.76
N ALA A 28 7.55 17.24 0.76
CA ALA A 28 7.09 17.88 1.99
C ALA A 28 6.14 16.97 2.79
N ILE A 29 5.11 16.40 2.14
CA ILE A 29 4.16 15.52 2.82
C ILE A 29 4.83 14.23 3.32
N ASN A 30 5.85 13.73 2.62
CA ASN A 30 6.64 12.59 3.08
C ASN A 30 7.44 12.89 4.36
N VAL A 31 7.95 14.10 4.52
CA VAL A 31 8.60 14.52 5.79
C VAL A 31 7.55 14.65 6.89
N MET A 32 6.45 15.37 6.63
CA MET A 32 5.40 15.59 7.62
C MET A 32 4.80 14.29 8.13
N ARG A 33 4.45 13.36 7.23
CA ARG A 33 3.84 12.08 7.61
C ARG A 33 4.76 11.20 8.47
N ARG A 34 6.08 11.27 8.28
CA ARG A 34 7.06 10.55 9.12
C ARG A 34 7.04 11.09 10.55
N ILE A 35 6.91 12.40 10.71
CA ILE A 35 6.84 13.05 12.02
C ILE A 35 5.48 12.76 12.68
N ILE A 36 4.38 12.78 11.91
CA ILE A 36 3.04 12.36 12.38
C ILE A 36 3.07 10.92 12.90
N GLN A 37 3.63 9.98 12.12
CA GLN A 37 3.79 8.59 12.54
C GLN A 37 4.68 8.46 13.80
N ALA A 38 5.76 9.23 13.88
CA ALA A 38 6.66 9.23 15.02
C ALA A 38 6.00 9.79 16.30
N THR A 39 4.98 10.63 16.15
CA THR A 39 4.16 11.20 17.24
C THR A 39 3.13 10.19 17.78
N GLY A 40 2.96 9.04 17.11
CA GLY A 40 2.09 7.95 17.57
C GLY A 40 0.77 7.81 16.82
N CYS A 41 0.58 8.57 15.73
CA CYS A 41 -0.63 8.50 14.92
C CYS A 41 -0.58 7.35 13.88
N GLU A 42 -1.75 6.89 13.45
CA GLU A 42 -1.91 5.99 12.31
C GLU A 42 -2.09 6.84 11.04
N VAL A 43 -1.14 6.73 10.11
CA VAL A 43 -1.10 7.55 8.90
C VAL A 43 -1.56 6.73 7.71
N ILE A 44 -2.67 7.12 7.09
CA ILE A 44 -3.13 6.58 5.81
C ILE A 44 -2.53 7.45 4.71
N HIS A 45 -1.53 6.95 4.00
CA HIS A 45 -0.83 7.75 3.00
C HIS A 45 -1.30 7.42 1.58
N LEU A 46 -1.84 8.42 0.88
CA LEU A 46 -2.33 8.27 -0.49
C LEU A 46 -1.29 8.65 -1.55
N GLY A 47 -0.13 9.19 -1.16
CA GLY A 47 0.88 9.66 -2.10
C GLY A 47 0.52 11.01 -2.71
N HIS A 48 0.70 11.14 -4.02
CA HIS A 48 0.55 12.39 -4.76
C HIS A 48 -0.50 12.28 -5.87
N ASN A 49 -0.82 13.40 -6.52
CA ASN A 49 -1.82 13.47 -7.59
C ASN A 49 -3.19 12.89 -7.20
N ARG A 50 -3.78 13.38 -6.10
CA ARG A 50 -5.08 12.88 -5.61
C ARG A 50 -6.19 13.88 -5.81
N SER A 51 -7.33 13.40 -6.33
CA SER A 51 -8.53 14.22 -6.44
C SER A 51 -9.14 14.47 -5.06
N VAL A 52 -9.95 15.53 -4.94
CA VAL A 52 -10.69 15.79 -3.69
C VAL A 52 -11.57 14.60 -3.33
N LEU A 53 -12.22 13.99 -4.31
CA LEU A 53 -13.11 12.84 -4.12
C LEU A 53 -12.36 11.67 -3.48
N ASP A 54 -11.21 11.29 -4.04
CA ASP A 54 -10.40 10.17 -3.52
C ASP A 54 -9.99 10.39 -2.06
N VAL A 55 -9.57 11.61 -1.72
CA VAL A 55 -9.11 11.95 -0.37
C VAL A 55 -10.28 11.94 0.63
N VAL A 56 -11.43 12.49 0.24
CA VAL A 56 -12.63 12.53 1.09
C VAL A 56 -13.21 11.14 1.31
N GLU A 57 -13.36 10.34 0.25
CA GLU A 57 -13.86 8.97 0.37
C GLU A 57 -12.94 8.11 1.23
N CYS A 58 -11.62 8.24 1.06
CA CYS A 58 -10.64 7.61 1.93
C CYS A 58 -10.83 8.06 3.39
N ALA A 59 -10.89 9.36 3.68
CA ALA A 59 -11.03 9.86 5.04
C ALA A 59 -12.31 9.37 5.73
N ILE A 60 -13.42 9.27 4.98
CA ILE A 60 -14.69 8.74 5.47
C ILE A 60 -14.59 7.23 5.74
N GLN A 61 -14.10 6.44 4.78
CA GLN A 61 -13.95 4.99 4.95
C GLN A 61 -13.00 4.64 6.11
N GLU A 62 -11.95 5.46 6.30
CA GLU A 62 -10.95 5.29 7.35
C GLU A 62 -11.35 5.91 8.69
N ASP A 63 -12.54 6.54 8.80
CA ASP A 63 -13.03 7.27 9.98
C ASP A 63 -11.93 8.15 10.60
N ALA A 64 -11.25 8.92 9.75
CA ALA A 64 -10.09 9.70 10.13
C ALA A 64 -10.48 10.99 10.86
N GLN A 65 -9.74 11.37 11.90
CA GLN A 65 -9.95 12.65 12.57
C GLN A 65 -9.49 13.84 11.71
N ALA A 66 -8.49 13.63 10.86
CA ALA A 66 -7.94 14.69 10.03
C ALA A 66 -7.39 14.25 8.67
N ILE A 67 -7.35 15.22 7.77
CA ILE A 67 -6.68 15.18 6.48
C ILE A 67 -5.53 16.20 6.54
N ALA A 68 -4.32 15.78 6.17
CA ALA A 68 -3.16 16.65 6.03
C ALA A 68 -2.64 16.63 4.59
N MET A 69 -2.61 17.80 3.97
CA MET A 69 -2.43 17.96 2.53
C MET A 69 -1.24 18.86 2.20
N THR A 70 -0.59 18.60 1.06
CA THR A 70 0.29 19.59 0.42
C THR A 70 -0.23 20.02 -0.94
N SER A 71 -0.12 21.32 -1.25
CA SER A 71 -0.41 21.86 -2.57
C SER A 71 0.64 22.91 -2.96
N TYR A 72 1.43 22.60 -3.99
CA TYR A 72 2.49 23.46 -4.52
C TYR A 72 2.22 23.98 -5.93
N GLN A 73 1.14 23.54 -6.58
CA GLN A 73 0.82 23.87 -7.99
C GLN A 73 -0.24 24.97 -8.16
N GLY A 74 -0.75 25.54 -7.06
CA GLY A 74 -1.86 26.50 -7.09
C GLY A 74 -3.23 25.80 -7.11
N GLY A 75 -4.31 26.60 -7.25
CA GLY A 75 -5.69 26.11 -7.17
C GLY A 75 -6.09 25.57 -5.78
N HIS A 76 -5.29 25.87 -4.75
CA HIS A 76 -5.47 25.37 -3.39
C HIS A 76 -6.71 25.95 -2.71
N VAL A 77 -7.11 27.18 -3.05
CA VAL A 77 -8.33 27.79 -2.50
C VAL A 77 -9.55 26.99 -2.92
N GLU A 78 -9.69 26.72 -4.21
CA GLU A 78 -10.78 25.95 -4.80
C GLU A 78 -10.73 24.50 -4.32
N TYR A 79 -9.55 23.87 -4.36
CA TYR A 79 -9.38 22.47 -3.97
C TYR A 79 -9.78 22.22 -2.51
N LEU A 80 -9.26 23.03 -1.57
CA LEU A 80 -9.52 22.84 -0.14
C LEU A 80 -10.95 23.29 0.24
N THR A 81 -11.48 24.33 -0.40
CA THR A 81 -12.88 24.74 -0.21
C THR A 81 -13.83 23.65 -0.71
N TYR A 82 -13.56 23.05 -1.88
CA TYR A 82 -14.34 21.94 -2.39
C TYR A 82 -14.28 20.72 -1.47
N MET A 83 -13.08 20.37 -0.96
CA MET A 83 -12.92 19.30 0.03
C MET A 83 -13.77 19.55 1.27
N ARG A 84 -13.76 20.76 1.80
CA ARG A 84 -14.55 21.12 2.96
C ARG A 84 -16.05 20.98 2.70
N ASN A 85 -16.53 21.48 1.56
CA ASN A 85 -17.93 21.39 1.17
C ASN A 85 -18.37 19.93 1.01
N LEU A 86 -17.56 19.10 0.33
CA LEU A 86 -17.86 17.70 0.11
C LEU A 86 -17.91 16.90 1.42
N LEU A 87 -17.01 17.18 2.37
CA LEU A 87 -17.07 16.58 3.71
C LEU A 87 -18.36 16.95 4.44
N VAL A 88 -18.77 18.23 4.39
CA VAL A 88 -20.01 18.68 5.04
C VAL A 88 -21.23 18.05 4.37
N GLU A 89 -21.28 18.03 3.04
CA GLU A 89 -22.35 17.40 2.26
C GLU A 89 -22.52 15.91 2.59
N ARG A 90 -21.40 15.20 2.78
CA ARG A 90 -21.38 13.77 3.13
C ARG A 90 -21.60 13.51 4.64
N GLY A 91 -21.86 14.53 5.46
CA GLY A 91 -22.02 14.38 6.92
C GLY A 91 -20.71 14.21 7.72
N ALA A 92 -19.56 14.33 7.05
CA ALA A 92 -18.22 14.16 7.60
C ALA A 92 -17.56 15.50 8.00
N GLY A 93 -18.36 16.54 8.29
CA GLY A 93 -17.86 17.88 8.61
C GLY A 93 -17.01 17.98 9.90
N HIS A 94 -16.92 16.90 10.67
CA HIS A 94 -16.06 16.80 11.85
C HIS A 94 -14.58 16.59 11.51
N ILE A 95 -14.28 16.02 10.34
CA ILE A 95 -12.90 15.76 9.88
C ILE A 95 -12.18 17.10 9.69
N LYS A 96 -11.03 17.25 10.35
CA LYS A 96 -10.20 18.47 10.31
C LYS A 96 -9.34 18.48 9.05
N ILE A 97 -9.16 19.67 8.44
CA ILE A 97 -8.34 19.83 7.24
C ILE A 97 -7.11 20.67 7.59
N PHE A 98 -5.94 20.10 7.36
CA PHE A 98 -4.65 20.76 7.48
C PHE A 98 -3.98 20.83 6.11
N ALA A 99 -3.35 21.96 5.79
CA ALA A 99 -2.65 22.12 4.53
C ALA A 99 -1.31 22.86 4.66
N GLY A 100 -0.44 22.71 3.68
CA GLY A 100 0.75 23.53 3.49
C GLY A 100 1.17 23.58 2.02
N GLY A 101 1.70 24.71 1.57
CA GLY A 101 2.14 24.90 0.19
C GLY A 101 3.40 25.76 0.07
N GLY A 102 4.16 25.87 1.16
CA GLY A 102 5.29 26.79 1.23
C GLY A 102 4.84 28.22 0.92
N GLY A 103 5.55 28.90 0.00
CA GLY A 103 5.20 30.26 -0.44
C GLY A 103 4.08 30.33 -1.48
N THR A 104 3.52 29.19 -1.92
CA THR A 104 2.47 29.17 -2.96
C THR A 104 1.11 29.63 -2.42
N ILE A 105 0.85 29.43 -1.12
CA ILE A 105 -0.40 29.87 -0.47
C ILE A 105 -0.15 31.21 0.23
N LEU A 106 -0.77 32.27 -0.27
CA LEU A 106 -0.59 33.63 0.24
C LEU A 106 -1.31 33.83 1.58
N PRO A 107 -0.87 34.76 2.45
CA PRO A 107 -1.54 35.03 3.73
C PRO A 107 -3.03 35.34 3.61
N THR A 108 -3.46 36.10 2.61
CA THR A 108 -4.88 36.42 2.35
C THR A 108 -5.70 35.19 1.93
N GLU A 109 -5.07 34.25 1.22
CA GLU A 109 -5.68 32.97 0.86
C GLU A 109 -5.78 32.04 2.06
N ILE A 110 -4.77 32.05 2.96
CA ILE A 110 -4.81 31.34 4.24
C ILE A 110 -6.03 31.81 5.07
N GLU A 111 -6.22 33.12 5.19
CA GLU A 111 -7.38 33.70 5.89
C GLU A 111 -8.70 33.25 5.27
N THR A 112 -8.79 33.28 3.93
CA THR A 112 -9.97 32.82 3.17
C THR A 112 -10.26 31.34 3.43
N LEU A 113 -9.23 30.49 3.39
CA LEU A 113 -9.34 29.05 3.64
C LEU A 113 -9.80 28.76 5.07
N HIS A 114 -9.27 29.49 6.06
CA HIS A 114 -9.71 29.35 7.46
C HIS A 114 -11.16 29.79 7.63
N ALA A 115 -11.56 30.90 7.00
CA ALA A 115 -12.95 31.36 7.00
C ALA A 115 -13.91 30.33 6.36
N ASN A 116 -13.45 29.62 5.33
CA ASN A 116 -14.20 28.55 4.67
C ASN A 116 -14.21 27.22 5.46
N GLY A 117 -13.54 27.13 6.62
CA GLY A 117 -13.59 25.97 7.51
C GLY A 117 -12.40 25.01 7.40
N VAL A 118 -11.32 25.38 6.70
CA VAL A 118 -10.04 24.68 6.82
C VAL A 118 -9.48 24.94 8.22
N THR A 119 -9.03 23.88 8.90
CA THR A 119 -8.64 23.96 10.32
C THR A 119 -7.33 24.73 10.51
N ARG A 120 -6.33 24.46 9.67
CA ARG A 120 -5.08 25.24 9.67
C ARG A 120 -4.35 25.06 8.34
N VAL A 121 -3.78 26.15 7.85
CA VAL A 121 -2.82 26.15 6.75
C VAL A 121 -1.52 26.68 7.30
N TYR A 122 -0.44 25.91 7.22
CA TYR A 122 0.86 26.28 7.75
C TYR A 122 1.67 27.03 6.70
N SER A 123 2.07 28.26 7.04
CA SER A 123 2.94 29.10 6.24
C SER A 123 4.43 28.79 6.50
N PRO A 124 5.36 29.28 5.67
CA PRO A 124 6.79 29.20 5.95
C PRO A 124 7.18 29.84 7.30
N ASP A 125 6.46 30.89 7.72
CA ASP A 125 6.69 31.57 9.01
C ASP A 125 6.28 30.73 10.21
N ASP A 126 5.22 29.95 10.07
CA ASP A 126 4.84 28.94 11.06
C ASP A 126 5.94 27.88 11.18
N GLY A 127 6.51 27.44 10.05
CA GLY A 127 7.64 26.51 10.04
C GLY A 127 8.89 27.07 10.74
N ARG A 128 9.19 28.37 10.56
CA ARG A 128 10.31 29.05 11.23
C ARG A 128 10.10 29.23 12.73
N SER A 129 8.87 29.50 13.16
CA SER A 129 8.53 29.81 14.55
C SER A 129 8.26 28.56 15.39
N MET A 130 7.50 27.60 14.87
CA MET A 130 7.09 26.38 15.57
C MET A 130 8.08 25.22 15.39
N GLY A 131 8.85 25.24 14.30
CA GLY A 131 9.57 24.07 13.81
C GLY A 131 8.65 22.97 13.30
N LEU A 132 9.22 21.95 12.64
CA LEU A 132 8.44 20.85 12.04
C LEU A 132 7.65 20.07 13.10
N GLN A 133 8.29 19.71 14.22
CA GLN A 133 7.61 18.97 15.30
C GLN A 133 6.52 19.82 15.97
N GLY A 134 6.71 21.14 16.12
CA GLY A 134 5.70 22.02 16.68
C GLY A 134 4.43 22.10 15.82
N MET A 135 4.58 22.18 14.50
CA MET A 135 3.44 22.12 13.58
C MET A 135 2.69 20.78 13.67
N ILE A 136 3.42 19.67 13.81
CA ILE A 136 2.78 18.36 13.97
C ILE A 136 2.11 18.22 15.33
N ASN A 137 2.68 18.76 16.41
CA ASN A 137 2.03 18.79 17.71
C ASN A 137 0.69 19.54 17.65
N ASP A 138 0.66 20.74 17.04
CA ASP A 138 -0.59 21.51 16.84
C ASP A 138 -1.63 20.73 16.01
N LEU A 139 -1.17 20.06 14.93
CA LEU A 139 -2.03 19.22 14.11
C LEU A 139 -2.65 18.06 14.91
N VAL A 140 -1.82 17.31 15.65
CA VAL A 140 -2.28 16.13 16.38
C VAL A 140 -3.15 16.52 17.56
N GLU A 141 -2.80 17.57 18.32
CA GLU A 141 -3.61 18.06 19.45
C GLU A 141 -5.01 18.46 19.01
N LYS A 142 -5.14 19.18 17.88
CA LYS A 142 -6.44 19.56 17.30
C LYS A 142 -7.23 18.38 16.72
N SER A 143 -6.56 17.24 16.49
CA SER A 143 -7.14 16.03 15.93
C SER A 143 -7.39 14.94 16.98
N ASP A 144 -7.04 15.18 18.25
CA ASP A 144 -7.12 14.20 19.33
C ASP A 144 -8.52 14.16 19.95
N PHE A 145 -9.48 13.61 19.20
CA PHE A 145 -10.86 13.43 19.63
C PHE A 145 -11.44 12.07 19.18
N ILE A 146 -12.51 11.65 19.85
CA ILE A 146 -13.33 10.50 19.43
C ILE A 146 -14.24 10.96 18.30
N THR A 147 -14.21 10.27 17.16
CA THR A 147 -15.07 10.57 16.01
C THR A 147 -16.56 10.48 16.41
N PRO A 148 -17.40 11.45 16.01
CA PRO A 148 -18.80 11.47 16.38
C PRO A 148 -19.56 10.34 15.70
N LEU A 149 -20.48 9.70 16.42
CA LEU A 149 -21.36 8.67 15.89
C LEU A 149 -22.58 9.30 15.19
N VAL A 150 -22.43 9.62 13.91
CA VAL A 150 -23.48 10.30 13.11
C VAL A 150 -24.76 9.45 13.04
N TYR A 151 -24.62 8.12 12.96
CA TYR A 151 -25.74 7.19 12.80
C TYR A 151 -26.22 6.51 14.09
N ALA A 152 -26.02 7.10 15.28
CA ALA A 152 -26.22 6.43 16.58
C ALA A 152 -27.46 5.51 16.69
N ASN A 153 -28.66 5.98 16.33
CA ASN A 153 -29.89 5.18 16.43
C ASN A 153 -30.25 4.37 15.15
N GLY A 154 -29.51 4.57 14.05
CA GLY A 154 -29.77 3.97 12.73
C GLY A 154 -28.60 3.17 12.17
N LEU A 155 -27.52 3.00 12.95
CA LEU A 155 -26.24 2.44 12.50
C LEU A 155 -26.42 1.09 11.80
N ALA A 156 -27.18 0.19 12.42
CA ALA A 156 -27.51 -1.11 11.85
C ALA A 156 -28.14 -1.00 10.45
N GLN A 157 -29.13 -0.14 10.26
CA GLN A 157 -29.80 0.02 8.97
C GLN A 157 -28.85 0.62 7.92
N SER A 158 -28.12 1.67 8.29
CA SER A 158 -27.17 2.33 7.38
C SER A 158 -26.00 1.41 6.98
N VAL A 159 -25.53 0.54 7.87
CA VAL A 159 -24.55 -0.50 7.53
C VAL A 159 -25.13 -1.50 6.52
N ARG A 160 -26.40 -1.93 6.66
CA ARG A 160 -27.04 -2.82 5.66
C ARG A 160 -27.17 -2.14 4.29
N GLU A 161 -27.38 -0.83 4.27
CA GLU A 161 -27.41 0.00 3.06
C GLU A 161 -26.03 0.25 2.47
N LYS A 162 -24.97 -0.31 3.08
CA LYS A 162 -23.56 -0.14 2.70
C LYS A 162 -23.09 1.32 2.74
N ASP A 163 -23.66 2.15 3.62
CA ASP A 163 -23.15 3.50 3.83
C ASP A 163 -21.71 3.44 4.38
N ALA A 164 -20.77 4.04 3.66
CA ALA A 164 -19.35 3.94 3.96
C ALA A 164 -19.00 4.53 5.34
N MET A 165 -19.67 5.60 5.76
CA MET A 165 -19.44 6.23 7.06
C MET A 165 -20.02 5.39 8.19
N ALA A 166 -21.22 4.83 8.02
CA ALA A 166 -21.81 3.91 8.98
C ALA A 166 -20.93 2.68 9.21
N ILE A 167 -20.41 2.08 8.14
CA ILE A 167 -19.47 0.95 8.24
C ILE A 167 -18.20 1.38 8.99
N ALA A 168 -17.61 2.52 8.61
CA ALA A 168 -16.39 3.03 9.22
C ALA A 168 -16.56 3.32 10.73
N GLN A 169 -17.68 3.93 11.12
CA GLN A 169 -18.05 4.19 12.51
C GLN A 169 -18.29 2.90 13.30
N ALA A 170 -18.98 1.91 12.72
CA ALA A 170 -19.19 0.61 13.36
C ALA A 170 -17.86 -0.10 13.62
N ILE A 171 -16.93 -0.06 12.65
CA ILE A 171 -15.58 -0.62 12.83
C ILE A 171 -14.81 0.14 13.92
N SER A 172 -14.84 1.48 13.93
CA SER A 172 -14.20 2.27 14.98
C SER A 172 -14.80 2.01 16.37
N CYS A 173 -16.12 1.77 16.48
CA CYS A 173 -16.77 1.36 17.73
C CYS A 173 -16.26 0.00 18.20
N ALA A 174 -16.14 -0.97 17.28
CA ALA A 174 -15.56 -2.28 17.59
C ALA A 174 -14.12 -2.15 18.13
N GLU A 175 -13.28 -1.36 17.46
CA GLU A 175 -11.89 -1.14 17.87
C GLU A 175 -11.74 -0.45 19.23
N ARG A 176 -12.76 0.27 19.71
CA ARG A 176 -12.78 0.89 21.05
C ARG A 176 -13.37 -0.02 22.13
N GLY A 177 -13.97 -1.14 21.74
CA GLY A 177 -14.69 -2.03 22.66
C GLY A 177 -16.12 -1.57 22.96
N ASP A 178 -16.72 -0.71 22.12
CA ASP A 178 -18.10 -0.24 22.26
C ASP A 178 -19.10 -1.32 21.77
N THR A 179 -19.08 -2.52 22.36
CA THR A 179 -19.75 -3.73 21.83
C THR A 179 -21.27 -3.58 21.68
N ASP A 180 -21.91 -2.80 22.55
CA ASP A 180 -23.36 -2.57 22.50
C ASP A 180 -23.79 -1.88 21.20
N GLN A 181 -22.92 -1.03 20.63
CA GLN A 181 -23.18 -0.32 19.38
C GLN A 181 -23.16 -1.24 18.16
N ILE A 182 -22.47 -2.39 18.24
CA ILE A 182 -22.27 -3.32 17.12
C ILE A 182 -22.97 -4.66 17.32
N ALA A 183 -23.82 -4.79 18.34
CA ALA A 183 -24.51 -6.04 18.68
C ALA A 183 -25.40 -6.59 17.55
N PHE A 184 -25.79 -5.73 16.59
CA PHE A 184 -26.61 -6.12 15.42
C PHE A 184 -25.91 -7.07 14.43
N THR A 185 -24.59 -7.21 14.52
CA THR A 185 -23.76 -7.93 13.53
C THR A 185 -23.92 -9.45 13.57
N THR A 186 -24.48 -10.02 14.65
CA THR A 186 -24.58 -11.47 14.86
C THR A 186 -25.59 -12.21 13.97
N GLY A 187 -26.34 -11.51 13.11
CA GLY A 187 -27.36 -12.07 12.23
C GLY A 187 -27.17 -11.79 10.73
N GLY A 188 -25.96 -11.40 10.31
CA GLY A 188 -25.65 -11.11 8.92
C GLY A 188 -25.58 -12.34 8.01
N LYS A 189 -25.73 -12.13 6.69
CA LYS A 189 -25.39 -13.16 5.69
C LYS A 189 -23.90 -13.42 5.78
N ARG A 190 -23.47 -14.68 5.76
CA ARG A 190 -22.04 -15.02 5.71
C ARG A 190 -21.48 -14.67 4.34
N SER A 191 -20.61 -13.67 4.28
CA SER A 191 -19.86 -13.31 3.08
C SER A 191 -18.57 -14.14 3.00
N PRO A 192 -18.20 -14.65 1.81
CA PRO A 192 -16.91 -15.30 1.60
C PRO A 192 -15.74 -14.40 1.99
N VAL A 193 -14.78 -14.97 2.73
CA VAL A 193 -13.56 -14.28 3.14
C VAL A 193 -12.34 -14.87 2.43
N LEU A 194 -11.68 -14.05 1.62
CA LEU A 194 -10.37 -14.34 1.04
C LEU A 194 -9.28 -13.73 1.92
N GLY A 195 -8.48 -14.58 2.55
CA GLY A 195 -7.29 -14.17 3.28
C GLY A 195 -6.06 -14.12 2.37
N ILE A 196 -5.36 -13.00 2.34
CA ILE A 196 -4.13 -12.81 1.57
C ILE A 196 -2.98 -12.54 2.55
N THR A 197 -2.01 -13.44 2.57
CA THR A 197 -0.81 -13.28 3.39
C THR A 197 0.45 -13.55 2.57
N GLY A 198 1.62 -13.25 3.12
CA GLY A 198 2.86 -13.31 2.36
C GLY A 198 4.01 -12.53 2.98
N THR A 199 5.21 -12.77 2.48
CA THR A 199 6.41 -12.06 2.96
C THR A 199 6.35 -10.56 2.64
N GLY A 200 6.93 -9.74 3.51
CA GLY A 200 7.03 -8.30 3.31
C GLY A 200 7.63 -7.95 1.94
N GLY A 201 6.94 -7.09 1.17
CA GLY A 201 7.39 -6.68 -0.14
C GLY A 201 7.18 -7.69 -1.27
N ALA A 202 6.48 -8.81 -1.05
CA ALA A 202 6.13 -9.76 -2.11
C ALA A 202 5.16 -9.19 -3.16
N GLY A 203 4.54 -8.05 -2.89
CA GLY A 203 3.57 -7.40 -3.77
C GLY A 203 2.13 -7.83 -3.49
N LYS A 204 1.81 -8.15 -2.23
CA LYS A 204 0.47 -8.52 -1.75
C LYS A 204 -0.57 -7.48 -2.13
N SER A 205 -0.43 -6.23 -1.68
CA SER A 205 -1.40 -5.16 -1.98
C SER A 205 -1.50 -4.81 -3.47
N SER A 206 -0.44 -4.96 -4.26
CA SER A 206 -0.53 -4.86 -5.72
C SER A 206 -1.31 -6.02 -6.35
N LEU A 207 -1.11 -7.24 -5.87
CA LEU A 207 -1.86 -8.41 -6.34
C LEU A 207 -3.32 -8.37 -5.88
N THR A 208 -3.58 -7.89 -4.66
CA THR A 208 -4.92 -7.61 -4.13
C THR A 208 -5.65 -6.63 -5.05
N ASP A 209 -5.01 -5.53 -5.46
CA ASP A 209 -5.60 -4.56 -6.39
C ASP A 209 -5.96 -5.20 -7.74
N GLU A 210 -5.06 -6.02 -8.28
CA GLU A 210 -5.28 -6.75 -9.53
C GLU A 210 -6.41 -7.79 -9.42
N ILE A 211 -6.60 -8.40 -8.25
CA ILE A 211 -7.73 -9.29 -7.96
C ILE A 211 -9.04 -8.49 -7.85
N VAL A 212 -9.04 -7.38 -7.12
CA VAL A 212 -10.20 -6.48 -7.00
C VAL A 212 -10.62 -6.02 -8.40
N ARG A 213 -9.67 -5.57 -9.23
CA ARG A 213 -9.92 -5.15 -10.60
C ARG A 213 -10.59 -6.25 -11.42
N ARG A 214 -10.06 -7.47 -11.40
CA ARG A 214 -10.61 -8.62 -12.15
C ARG A 214 -11.99 -9.01 -11.65
N PHE A 215 -12.19 -9.03 -10.33
CA PHE A 215 -13.48 -9.30 -9.71
C PHE A 215 -14.55 -8.30 -10.16
N LEU A 216 -14.23 -7.01 -10.16
CA LEU A 216 -15.16 -5.96 -10.59
C LEU A 216 -15.53 -6.03 -12.08
N LEU A 217 -14.60 -6.51 -12.92
CA LEU A 217 -14.81 -6.69 -14.36
C LEU A 217 -15.67 -7.93 -14.66
N ASP A 218 -15.39 -9.02 -13.95
CA ASP A 218 -16.07 -10.31 -14.15
C ASP A 218 -17.48 -10.32 -13.53
N HIS A 219 -17.66 -9.60 -12.42
CA HIS A 219 -18.92 -9.50 -11.68
C HIS A 219 -19.41 -8.05 -11.62
N PRO A 220 -20.16 -7.56 -12.63
CA PRO A 220 -20.55 -6.14 -12.74
C PRO A 220 -21.60 -5.70 -11.72
N ASP A 221 -22.28 -6.63 -11.06
CA ASP A 221 -23.32 -6.41 -10.05
C ASP A 221 -22.82 -6.58 -8.61
N LYS A 222 -21.60 -7.09 -8.41
CA LYS A 222 -21.10 -7.47 -7.08
C LYS A 222 -20.29 -6.37 -6.42
N THR A 223 -20.25 -6.47 -5.09
CA THR A 223 -19.57 -5.55 -4.18
C THR A 223 -18.46 -6.27 -3.43
N ILE A 224 -17.38 -5.56 -3.15
CA ILE A 224 -16.20 -6.12 -2.49
C ILE A 224 -15.72 -5.22 -1.37
N ALA A 225 -15.30 -5.82 -0.25
CA ALA A 225 -14.67 -5.10 0.85
C ALA A 225 -13.23 -5.56 1.02
N VAL A 226 -12.32 -4.63 1.32
CA VAL A 226 -10.89 -4.89 1.52
C VAL A 226 -10.49 -4.41 2.91
N VAL A 227 -9.97 -5.32 3.73
CA VAL A 227 -9.40 -5.04 5.04
C VAL A 227 -7.91 -5.29 4.94
N SER A 228 -7.10 -4.24 4.98
CA SER A 228 -5.64 -4.35 4.93
C SER A 228 -5.03 -4.08 6.28
N VAL A 229 -4.03 -4.87 6.67
CA VAL A 229 -3.33 -4.75 7.95
C VAL A 229 -1.87 -4.40 7.72
N ASP A 230 -1.39 -3.31 8.32
CA ASP A 230 0.00 -2.85 8.25
C ASP A 230 0.67 -2.90 9.64
N PRO A 231 2.01 -3.07 9.71
CA PRO A 231 2.72 -3.18 10.99
C PRO A 231 2.81 -1.82 11.72
N SER A 232 2.54 -1.83 13.03
CA SER A 232 2.74 -0.66 13.91
C SER A 232 4.22 -0.50 14.28
N LYS A 233 4.68 0.74 14.49
CA LYS A 233 6.01 1.03 15.02
C LYS A 233 6.03 0.79 16.52
N ARG A 234 6.82 -0.20 16.95
CA ARG A 234 6.98 -0.56 18.38
C ARG A 234 7.33 0.60 19.30
N LYS A 235 8.20 1.51 18.85
CA LYS A 235 8.73 2.60 19.70
C LYS A 235 7.72 3.73 19.91
N THR A 236 6.89 4.03 18.92
CA THR A 236 6.04 5.22 18.92
C THR A 236 4.55 4.89 19.01
N GLY A 237 4.15 3.65 18.74
CA GLY A 237 2.76 3.22 18.66
C GLY A 237 2.05 3.60 17.35
N GLY A 238 2.61 4.54 16.58
CA GLY A 238 2.06 4.97 15.29
C GLY A 238 2.30 3.95 14.17
N ALA A 239 1.56 4.09 13.07
CA ALA A 239 1.62 3.18 11.92
C ALA A 239 1.65 3.96 10.60
N LEU A 240 2.27 3.37 9.59
CA LEU A 240 2.14 3.84 8.21
C LEU A 240 1.28 2.81 7.50
N LEU A 241 0.02 3.16 7.27
CA LEU A 241 -0.96 2.36 6.56
C LEU A 241 -0.77 2.67 5.08
N GLY A 242 0.11 1.88 4.47
CA GLY A 242 0.67 2.10 3.15
C GLY A 242 0.05 1.22 2.07
N ASP A 243 -0.78 0.24 2.40
CA ASP A 243 -1.38 -0.64 1.40
C ASP A 243 -2.29 0.12 0.41
N ARG A 244 -3.09 1.08 0.88
CA ARG A 244 -4.00 1.87 0.03
C ARG A 244 -3.29 2.66 -1.07
N ILE A 245 -2.02 3.07 -0.89
CA ILE A 245 -1.27 3.79 -1.95
C ILE A 245 -1.01 2.91 -3.18
N ARG A 246 -1.04 1.59 -3.01
CA ARG A 246 -0.75 0.61 -4.07
C ARG A 246 -2.00 0.18 -4.84
N MET A 247 -3.18 0.50 -4.33
CA MET A 247 -4.45 0.02 -4.86
C MET A 247 -5.15 1.12 -5.65
N ASN A 248 -5.32 0.91 -6.95
CA ASN A 248 -6.01 1.83 -7.85
C ASN A 248 -7.49 1.45 -8.05
N ALA A 249 -7.82 0.15 -8.06
CA ALA A 249 -9.17 -0.33 -8.30
C ALA A 249 -10.11 -0.12 -7.10
N VAL A 250 -9.56 0.13 -5.90
CA VAL A 250 -10.33 0.36 -4.67
C VAL A 250 -11.07 1.71 -4.62
N SER A 251 -10.82 2.62 -5.57
CA SER A 251 -11.61 3.85 -5.70
C SER A 251 -12.95 3.64 -6.41
N ALA A 252 -13.23 2.42 -6.89
CA ALA A 252 -14.52 2.13 -7.50
C ALA A 252 -15.66 2.19 -6.46
N PRO A 253 -16.85 2.74 -6.80
CA PRO A 253 -17.96 2.89 -5.85
C PRO A 253 -18.46 1.58 -5.21
N ARG A 254 -18.18 0.44 -5.85
CA ARG A 254 -18.56 -0.91 -5.38
C ARG A 254 -17.53 -1.52 -4.41
N VAL A 255 -16.49 -0.77 -4.07
CA VAL A 255 -15.41 -1.19 -3.18
C VAL A 255 -15.44 -0.38 -1.90
N TYR A 256 -15.43 -1.08 -0.76
CA TYR A 256 -15.12 -0.49 0.53
C TYR A 256 -13.73 -0.95 0.95
N MET A 257 -12.89 -0.05 1.48
CA MET A 257 -11.60 -0.43 2.03
C MET A 257 -11.41 0.16 3.43
N ARG A 258 -10.77 -0.58 4.33
CA ARG A 258 -10.38 -0.13 5.67
C ARG A 258 -8.98 -0.60 6.00
N SER A 259 -8.16 0.31 6.51
CA SER A 259 -6.77 0.00 6.88
C SER A 259 -6.62 -0.14 8.39
N PHE A 260 -6.02 -1.23 8.84
CA PHE A 260 -5.75 -1.54 10.24
C PHE A 260 -4.26 -1.47 10.53
N ALA A 261 -3.91 -1.03 11.73
CA ALA A 261 -2.60 -1.26 12.28
C ALA A 261 -2.62 -2.55 13.13
N THR A 262 -1.55 -3.33 13.12
CA THR A 262 -1.42 -4.53 13.97
C THR A 262 -1.58 -4.23 15.47
N ARG A 263 -1.14 -3.05 15.94
CA ARG A 263 -1.19 -2.55 17.33
C ARG A 263 -0.44 -3.38 18.38
N GLU A 264 -0.16 -4.64 18.09
CA GLU A 264 0.62 -5.55 18.92
C GLU A 264 1.92 -5.99 18.24
N ALA A 265 2.89 -6.44 19.03
CA ALA A 265 4.14 -6.97 18.51
C ALA A 265 3.99 -8.44 18.12
N ASN A 266 4.50 -8.81 16.94
CA ASN A 266 4.56 -10.19 16.44
C ASN A 266 3.20 -10.82 16.12
N VAL A 267 2.19 -10.00 15.77
CA VAL A 267 0.89 -10.46 15.29
C VAL A 267 0.71 -9.94 13.86
N ALA A 268 0.26 -10.79 12.94
CA ALA A 268 0.02 -10.42 11.55
C ALA A 268 -1.34 -9.75 11.31
N ILE A 269 -2.29 -9.95 12.24
CA ILE A 269 -3.68 -9.53 12.14
C ILE A 269 -4.09 -8.79 13.42
N ASN A 270 -4.84 -7.69 13.28
CA ASN A 270 -5.41 -6.99 14.43
C ASN A 270 -6.60 -7.81 15.00
N PRO A 271 -6.75 -7.96 16.34
CA PRO A 271 -7.84 -8.72 16.94
C PRO A 271 -9.25 -8.32 16.45
N HIS A 272 -9.45 -7.05 16.10
CA HIS A 272 -10.72 -6.50 15.62
C HIS A 272 -11.00 -6.73 14.13
N VAL A 273 -10.08 -7.39 13.41
CA VAL A 273 -10.34 -7.78 12.01
C VAL A 273 -11.56 -8.70 11.92
N ARG A 274 -11.77 -9.58 12.91
CA ARG A 274 -12.97 -10.43 12.97
C ARG A 274 -14.25 -9.60 13.14
N ASP A 275 -14.21 -8.55 13.96
CA ASP A 275 -15.35 -7.64 14.11
C ASP A 275 -15.65 -6.91 12.79
N ALA A 276 -14.61 -6.45 12.10
CA ALA A 276 -14.75 -5.82 10.79
C ALA A 276 -15.35 -6.79 9.74
N ILE A 277 -14.90 -8.04 9.70
CA ILE A 277 -15.47 -9.08 8.83
C ILE A 277 -16.96 -9.28 9.14
N ASN A 278 -17.35 -9.31 10.41
CA ASN A 278 -18.74 -9.47 10.82
C ASN A 278 -19.60 -8.26 10.39
N ILE A 279 -19.10 -7.04 10.56
CA ILE A 279 -19.76 -5.79 10.12
C ILE A 279 -19.94 -5.79 8.60
N LEU A 280 -18.90 -6.13 7.85
CA LEU A 280 -18.92 -6.17 6.38
C LEU A 280 -19.83 -7.30 5.86
N SER A 281 -19.84 -8.45 6.53
CA SER A 281 -20.76 -9.56 6.22
C SER A 281 -22.21 -9.14 6.45
N TYR A 282 -22.47 -8.42 7.55
CA TYR A 282 -23.79 -7.86 7.85
C TYR A 282 -24.23 -6.79 6.82
N ALA A 283 -23.29 -5.97 6.32
CA ALA A 283 -23.53 -5.06 5.20
C ALA A 283 -23.83 -5.79 3.88
N GLY A 284 -23.55 -7.09 3.82
CA GLY A 284 -23.85 -7.95 2.68
C GLY A 284 -22.94 -7.68 1.49
N PHE A 285 -21.64 -7.47 1.71
CA PHE A 285 -20.64 -7.48 0.64
C PHE A 285 -20.55 -8.89 0.03
N ASP A 286 -20.34 -9.01 -1.27
CA ASP A 286 -20.29 -10.32 -1.94
C ASP A 286 -18.95 -11.02 -1.73
N LEU A 287 -17.87 -10.26 -1.54
CA LEU A 287 -16.54 -10.78 -1.21
C LEU A 287 -15.87 -9.85 -0.19
N ILE A 288 -15.23 -10.44 0.82
CA ILE A 288 -14.36 -9.72 1.75
C ILE A 288 -12.93 -10.22 1.54
N ILE A 289 -11.99 -9.32 1.26
CA ILE A 289 -10.56 -9.61 1.21
C ILE A 289 -9.93 -9.11 2.50
N VAL A 290 -9.12 -9.94 3.13
CA VAL A 290 -8.31 -9.58 4.30
C VAL A 290 -6.84 -9.75 3.95
N GLU A 291 -6.10 -8.65 3.84
CA GLU A 291 -4.66 -8.66 3.65
C GLU A 291 -3.94 -8.48 4.98
N THR A 292 -3.01 -9.38 5.29
CA THR A 292 -2.19 -9.27 6.52
C THR A 292 -1.01 -8.32 6.34
N ALA A 293 -0.40 -7.93 7.47
CA ALA A 293 0.94 -7.36 7.45
C ALA A 293 1.93 -8.37 6.83
N GLY A 294 3.08 -7.89 6.34
CA GLY A 294 4.12 -8.79 5.85
C GLY A 294 4.55 -9.77 6.94
N ILE A 295 4.34 -11.07 6.71
CA ILE A 295 4.56 -12.11 7.70
C ILE A 295 5.97 -12.69 7.65
N GLY A 296 6.39 -13.28 8.76
CA GLY A 296 7.52 -14.21 8.83
C GLY A 296 7.12 -15.59 8.28
N GLN A 297 8.05 -16.55 8.36
CA GLN A 297 7.84 -17.89 7.81
C GLN A 297 6.85 -18.75 8.61
N SER A 298 6.53 -18.38 9.86
CA SER A 298 5.75 -19.19 10.81
C SER A 298 4.40 -18.59 11.23
N ASP A 299 3.83 -17.68 10.42
CA ASP A 299 2.55 -17.04 10.74
C ASP A 299 1.45 -17.61 9.85
N SER A 300 0.40 -18.15 10.47
CA SER A 300 -0.77 -18.72 9.81
C SER A 300 -2.08 -18.08 10.26
N GLN A 301 -2.06 -16.97 11.03
CA GLN A 301 -3.26 -16.43 11.69
C GLN A 301 -4.40 -16.08 10.72
N ILE A 302 -4.07 -15.85 9.46
CA ILE A 302 -5.07 -15.55 8.41
C ILE A 302 -6.06 -16.71 8.19
N THR A 303 -5.64 -17.94 8.45
CA THR A 303 -6.49 -19.13 8.26
C THR A 303 -7.65 -19.18 9.25
N ASP A 304 -7.54 -18.49 10.38
CA ASP A 304 -8.57 -18.49 11.42
C ASP A 304 -9.76 -17.57 11.09
N VAL A 305 -9.62 -16.73 10.07
CA VAL A 305 -10.64 -15.78 9.63
C VAL A 305 -11.05 -15.93 8.17
N ALA A 306 -10.25 -16.62 7.36
CA ALA A 306 -10.47 -16.79 5.93
C ALA A 306 -11.17 -18.10 5.59
N ASP A 307 -12.09 -18.07 4.62
CA ASP A 307 -12.63 -19.27 3.98
C ASP A 307 -11.62 -19.86 2.98
N VAL A 308 -10.94 -18.98 2.24
CA VAL A 308 -9.87 -19.32 1.29
C VAL A 308 -8.65 -18.48 1.63
N SER A 309 -7.49 -19.12 1.74
CA SER A 309 -6.21 -18.49 2.05
C SER A 309 -5.26 -18.53 0.86
N MET A 310 -4.70 -17.37 0.50
CA MET A 310 -3.69 -17.22 -0.54
C MET A 310 -2.37 -16.79 0.08
N TYR A 311 -1.30 -17.53 -0.23
CA TYR A 311 0.06 -17.16 0.15
C TYR A 311 0.80 -16.52 -1.03
N VAL A 312 1.31 -15.31 -0.83
CA VAL A 312 2.04 -14.54 -1.84
C VAL A 312 3.52 -14.53 -1.47
N MET A 313 4.37 -15.00 -2.39
CA MET A 313 5.82 -15.04 -2.21
C MET A 313 6.55 -14.60 -3.48
N THR A 314 7.86 -14.39 -3.38
CA THR A 314 8.73 -14.09 -4.52
C THR A 314 9.64 -15.26 -4.87
N PRO A 315 10.18 -15.34 -6.09
CA PRO A 315 11.21 -16.33 -6.46
C PRO A 315 12.47 -16.32 -5.58
N GLU A 316 12.71 -15.23 -4.84
CA GLU A 316 13.86 -15.03 -3.97
C GLU A 316 13.58 -15.58 -2.55
N TYR A 317 13.62 -16.90 -2.35
CA TYR A 317 13.42 -17.55 -1.04
C TYR A 317 14.67 -18.27 -0.49
N GLY A 318 15.80 -18.16 -1.18
CA GLY A 318 17.05 -18.83 -0.82
C GLY A 318 17.11 -20.28 -1.34
N ALA A 319 17.55 -21.21 -0.51
CA ALA A 319 17.61 -22.63 -0.87
C ALA A 319 16.21 -23.29 -0.83
N ALA A 320 15.99 -24.32 -1.65
CA ALA A 320 14.72 -25.07 -1.68
C ALA A 320 14.32 -25.63 -0.29
N THR A 321 15.29 -25.97 0.57
CA THR A 321 15.04 -26.44 1.94
C THR A 321 14.42 -25.38 2.85
N GLN A 322 14.43 -24.10 2.46
CA GLN A 322 13.73 -23.05 3.21
C GLN A 322 12.21 -23.14 3.04
N LEU A 323 11.72 -23.73 1.94
CA LEU A 323 10.29 -23.92 1.69
C LEU A 323 9.67 -24.85 2.74
N GLU A 324 10.43 -25.80 3.29
CA GLU A 324 10.01 -26.70 4.37
C GLU A 324 9.75 -25.99 5.71
N LYS A 325 10.15 -24.71 5.83
CA LYS A 325 9.97 -23.90 7.06
C LYS A 325 8.85 -22.88 6.93
N ILE A 326 8.19 -22.81 5.78
CA ILE A 326 7.14 -21.84 5.53
C ILE A 326 5.80 -22.52 5.83
N ASP A 327 5.25 -22.25 7.00
CA ASP A 327 4.00 -22.87 7.47
C ASP A 327 2.86 -22.60 6.48
N MET A 328 2.80 -21.41 5.90
CA MET A 328 1.77 -21.07 4.92
C MET A 328 1.80 -21.95 3.65
N ILE A 329 2.89 -22.64 3.32
CA ILE A 329 2.86 -23.62 2.22
C ILE A 329 1.95 -24.80 2.58
N ASP A 330 1.83 -25.14 3.85
CA ASP A 330 1.03 -26.26 4.34
C ASP A 330 -0.45 -25.88 4.50
N TYR A 331 -0.71 -24.61 4.82
CA TYR A 331 -2.06 -24.10 5.06
C TYR A 331 -2.73 -23.39 3.88
N ALA A 332 -1.96 -22.76 2.98
CA ALA A 332 -2.53 -21.99 1.87
C ALA A 332 -3.33 -22.88 0.93
N ASP A 333 -4.46 -22.40 0.44
CA ASP A 333 -5.23 -23.12 -0.57
C ASP A 333 -4.71 -22.88 -1.98
N ILE A 334 -4.07 -21.73 -2.15
CA ILE A 334 -3.47 -21.29 -3.41
C ILE A 334 -2.23 -20.44 -3.12
N ILE A 335 -1.18 -20.61 -3.94
CA ILE A 335 0.06 -19.86 -3.80
C ILE A 335 0.28 -19.00 -5.04
N ALA A 336 0.53 -17.71 -4.83
CA ALA A 336 0.96 -16.78 -5.85
C ALA A 336 2.47 -16.53 -5.73
N LEU A 337 3.24 -17.04 -6.69
CA LEU A 337 4.65 -16.73 -6.86
C LEU A 337 4.78 -15.44 -7.69
N ASN A 338 4.63 -14.30 -7.02
CA ASN A 338 4.61 -12.97 -7.62
C ASN A 338 6.02 -12.48 -7.95
N LYS A 339 6.13 -11.44 -8.79
CA LYS A 339 7.38 -10.98 -9.40
C LYS A 339 8.03 -12.09 -10.23
N PHE A 340 7.19 -12.79 -11.00
CA PHE A 340 7.61 -13.87 -11.89
C PHE A 340 8.55 -13.41 -13.00
N ASP A 341 8.70 -12.10 -13.17
CA ASP A 341 9.66 -11.43 -14.04
C ASP A 341 11.13 -11.49 -13.55
N LYS A 342 11.36 -12.07 -12.37
CA LYS A 342 12.67 -12.24 -11.74
C LYS A 342 13.38 -13.51 -12.24
N ARG A 343 14.72 -13.50 -12.16
CA ARG A 343 15.55 -14.66 -12.54
C ARG A 343 15.24 -15.84 -11.61
N GLY A 344 15.21 -17.04 -12.18
CA GLY A 344 14.93 -18.28 -11.43
C GLY A 344 13.45 -18.50 -11.12
N ALA A 345 12.52 -17.69 -11.65
CA ALA A 345 11.10 -17.82 -11.39
C ALA A 345 10.51 -19.19 -11.79
N LEU A 346 10.97 -19.77 -12.91
CA LEU A 346 10.54 -21.11 -13.35
C LEU A 346 11.02 -22.22 -12.40
N ASP A 347 12.26 -22.15 -11.95
CA ASP A 347 12.81 -23.10 -10.96
C ASP A 347 12.08 -22.93 -9.62
N ALA A 348 11.85 -21.68 -9.21
CA ALA A 348 11.07 -21.34 -8.03
C ALA A 348 9.66 -21.92 -8.08
N LEU A 349 8.96 -21.81 -9.21
CA LEU A 349 7.63 -22.37 -9.40
C LEU A 349 7.63 -23.89 -9.22
N ARG A 350 8.61 -24.56 -9.84
CA ARG A 350 8.76 -26.01 -9.75
C ARG A 350 9.00 -26.47 -8.31
N ASP A 351 9.88 -25.79 -7.59
CA ASP A 351 10.24 -26.15 -6.22
C ASP A 351 9.08 -25.90 -5.24
N VAL A 352 8.36 -24.78 -5.39
CA VAL A 352 7.17 -24.48 -4.59
C VAL A 352 6.05 -25.48 -4.88
N ARG A 353 5.81 -25.86 -6.14
CA ARG A 353 4.83 -26.90 -6.50
C ARG A 353 5.17 -28.25 -5.87
N LYS A 354 6.43 -28.67 -5.95
CA LYS A 354 6.89 -29.90 -5.29
C LYS A 354 6.70 -29.84 -3.78
N GLN A 355 7.00 -28.71 -3.15
CA GLN A 355 6.82 -28.58 -1.71
C GLN A 355 5.34 -28.61 -1.32
N TYR A 356 4.49 -27.89 -2.05
CA TYR A 356 3.03 -27.93 -1.86
C TYR A 356 2.48 -29.36 -1.99
N GLN A 357 2.93 -30.09 -3.01
CA GLN A 357 2.56 -31.49 -3.23
C GLN A 357 2.99 -32.38 -2.05
N ARG A 358 4.23 -32.22 -1.58
CA ARG A 358 4.80 -33.02 -0.49
C ARG A 358 4.09 -32.77 0.82
N SER A 359 3.81 -31.52 1.18
CA SER A 359 3.16 -31.20 2.44
C SER A 359 1.73 -31.73 2.54
N ARG A 360 1.06 -31.89 1.40
CA ARG A 360 -0.29 -32.50 1.31
C ARG A 360 -0.30 -33.97 0.88
N GLN A 361 0.87 -34.59 0.73
CA GLN A 361 1.02 -35.99 0.30
C GLN A 361 0.32 -36.32 -1.04
N LEU A 362 0.21 -35.36 -1.95
CA LEU A 362 -0.49 -35.49 -3.25
C LEU A 362 0.39 -36.15 -4.32
N PHE A 363 1.09 -37.24 -3.98
CA PHE A 363 2.10 -37.87 -4.84
C PHE A 363 1.56 -38.46 -6.14
N THR A 364 0.25 -38.72 -6.22
CA THR A 364 -0.43 -39.24 -7.42
C THR A 364 -0.86 -38.16 -8.40
N SER A 365 -0.97 -36.90 -7.95
CA SER A 365 -1.34 -35.75 -8.80
C SER A 365 -0.12 -35.25 -9.57
N LYS A 366 -0.33 -34.63 -10.73
CA LYS A 366 0.78 -34.02 -11.47
C LYS A 366 1.25 -32.75 -10.75
N ILE A 367 2.56 -32.50 -10.78
CA ILE A 367 3.16 -31.31 -10.14
C ILE A 367 2.57 -30.02 -10.74
N ASP A 368 2.31 -29.98 -12.04
CA ASP A 368 1.76 -28.81 -12.73
C ASP A 368 0.29 -28.52 -12.42
N GLU A 369 -0.41 -29.47 -11.79
CA GLU A 369 -1.79 -29.29 -11.30
C GLU A 369 -1.84 -28.69 -9.89
N MET A 370 -0.70 -28.55 -9.21
CA MET A 370 -0.66 -27.93 -7.89
C MET A 370 -1.05 -26.44 -8.01
N PRO A 371 -1.87 -25.89 -7.09
CA PRO A 371 -2.42 -24.53 -7.14
C PRO A 371 -1.36 -23.49 -6.79
N VAL A 372 -0.30 -23.44 -7.59
CA VAL A 372 0.82 -22.51 -7.49
C VAL A 372 0.98 -21.83 -8.84
N TYR A 373 0.79 -20.52 -8.84
CA TYR A 373 0.71 -19.69 -10.04
C TYR A 373 1.81 -18.63 -10.03
N GLY A 374 2.54 -18.51 -11.14
CA GLY A 374 3.46 -17.40 -11.36
C GLY A 374 2.69 -16.15 -11.73
N THR A 375 2.93 -15.02 -11.07
CA THR A 375 2.23 -13.76 -11.34
C THR A 375 3.17 -12.57 -11.45
N ILE A 376 2.76 -11.57 -12.22
CA ILE A 376 3.45 -10.27 -12.34
C ILE A 376 2.43 -9.16 -12.11
N ALA A 377 2.12 -8.86 -10.85
CA ALA A 377 1.13 -7.82 -10.50
C ALA A 377 1.50 -6.40 -11.00
N SER A 378 2.77 -6.16 -11.36
CA SER A 378 3.21 -4.89 -11.96
C SER A 378 2.94 -4.78 -13.45
N GLN A 379 2.51 -5.87 -14.11
CA GLN A 379 2.20 -5.90 -15.53
C GLN A 379 0.68 -5.86 -15.71
N PHE A 380 0.22 -4.84 -16.43
CA PHE A 380 -1.20 -4.70 -16.75
C PHE A 380 -1.69 -5.90 -17.55
N ASN A 381 -2.82 -6.47 -17.14
CA ASN A 381 -3.43 -7.64 -17.78
C ASN A 381 -2.49 -8.86 -17.90
N ASP A 382 -1.64 -9.07 -16.88
CA ASP A 382 -0.76 -10.22 -16.78
C ASP A 382 -1.52 -11.57 -16.90
N PRO A 383 -1.16 -12.45 -17.85
CA PRO A 383 -1.80 -13.77 -18.04
C PRO A 383 -1.74 -14.65 -16.79
N GLY A 384 -0.61 -14.70 -16.08
CA GLY A 384 -0.48 -15.50 -14.86
C GLY A 384 -1.41 -15.03 -13.74
N THR A 385 -1.60 -13.72 -13.59
CA THR A 385 -2.58 -13.13 -12.66
C THR A 385 -4.01 -13.42 -13.09
N ASN A 386 -4.29 -13.50 -14.40
CA ASN A 386 -5.59 -13.93 -14.92
C ASN A 386 -5.89 -15.39 -14.56
N THR A 387 -4.93 -16.30 -14.76
CA THR A 387 -5.06 -17.71 -14.36
C THR A 387 -5.24 -17.87 -12.85
N LEU A 388 -4.45 -17.13 -12.05
CA LEU A 388 -4.59 -17.11 -10.59
C LEU A 388 -6.00 -16.66 -10.18
N TYR A 389 -6.48 -15.55 -10.74
CA TYR A 389 -7.81 -15.02 -10.44
C TYR A 389 -8.90 -16.04 -10.77
N ARG A 390 -8.81 -16.72 -11.92
CA ARG A 390 -9.81 -17.71 -12.32
C ARG A 390 -9.82 -18.91 -11.36
N ALA A 391 -8.66 -19.45 -11.03
CA ALA A 391 -8.53 -20.53 -10.06
C ALA A 391 -9.07 -20.13 -8.68
N LEU A 392 -8.79 -18.90 -8.25
CA LEU A 392 -9.30 -18.33 -7.01
C LEU A 392 -10.83 -18.18 -7.02
N ASN A 393 -11.41 -17.68 -8.12
CA ASN A 393 -12.85 -17.57 -8.28
C ASN A 393 -13.53 -18.96 -8.19
N ASP A 394 -12.99 -19.96 -8.88
CA ASP A 394 -13.52 -21.33 -8.87
C ASP A 394 -13.39 -21.97 -7.47
N LEU A 395 -12.29 -21.69 -6.76
CA LEU A 395 -12.07 -22.14 -5.39
C LEU A 395 -13.03 -21.48 -4.40
N LEU A 396 -13.24 -20.16 -4.48
CA LEU A 396 -14.24 -19.45 -3.67
C LEU A 396 -15.65 -19.97 -3.95
N THR A 397 -15.98 -20.16 -5.23
CA THR A 397 -17.29 -20.64 -5.68
C THR A 397 -17.60 -22.03 -5.12
N SER A 398 -16.66 -22.96 -5.25
CA SER A 398 -16.82 -24.33 -4.74
C SER A 398 -16.83 -24.39 -3.22
N ARG A 399 -15.89 -23.72 -2.54
CA ARG A 399 -15.75 -23.81 -1.08
C ARG A 399 -16.87 -23.10 -0.33
N CYS A 400 -17.34 -21.97 -0.85
CA CYS A 400 -18.39 -21.17 -0.22
C CYS A 400 -19.78 -21.45 -0.80
N ASN A 401 -19.91 -22.44 -1.70
CA ASN A 401 -21.15 -22.83 -2.39
C ASN A 401 -21.87 -21.63 -3.03
N LEU A 402 -21.12 -20.85 -3.82
CA LEU A 402 -21.60 -19.63 -4.46
C LEU A 402 -22.17 -19.93 -5.83
N SER A 403 -23.16 -19.14 -6.25
CA SER A 403 -23.72 -19.18 -7.61
C SER A 403 -23.04 -18.12 -8.50
N TRP A 404 -21.71 -18.11 -8.51
CA TRP A 404 -20.92 -17.19 -9.34
C TRP A 404 -20.59 -17.82 -10.68
N THR A 405 -20.84 -17.09 -11.76
CA THR A 405 -20.45 -17.47 -13.13
C THR A 405 -19.40 -16.49 -13.61
N SER A 406 -18.18 -16.96 -13.80
CA SER A 406 -17.09 -16.14 -14.34
C SER A 406 -17.02 -16.31 -15.86
N ASN A 407 -17.01 -15.19 -16.57
CA ASN A 407 -16.81 -15.11 -18.03
C ASN A 407 -15.35 -14.74 -18.37
N PHE A 408 -14.47 -14.73 -17.38
CA PHE A 408 -13.07 -14.38 -17.54
C PHE A 408 -12.32 -15.47 -18.33
N GLU A 409 -11.90 -15.14 -19.55
CA GLU A 409 -11.13 -16.06 -20.41
C GLU A 409 -9.68 -16.14 -19.94
N ILE A 410 -9.17 -17.38 -19.80
CA ILE A 410 -7.76 -17.64 -19.56
C ILE A 410 -7.08 -17.79 -20.93
N THR A 411 -5.95 -17.11 -21.15
CA THR A 411 -5.06 -17.41 -22.27
C THR A 411 -4.02 -18.45 -21.83
N ASP A 412 -3.66 -19.39 -22.71
CA ASP A 412 -2.57 -20.36 -22.46
C ASP A 412 -1.17 -19.71 -22.48
N GLU A 413 -1.10 -18.38 -22.57
CA GLU A 413 0.14 -17.63 -22.60
C GLU A 413 0.77 -17.61 -21.20
N MET A 414 2.05 -17.98 -21.12
CA MET A 414 2.83 -17.77 -19.90
C MET A 414 3.08 -16.27 -19.71
N SER A 415 3.14 -15.81 -18.46
CA SER A 415 3.57 -14.46 -18.11
C SER A 415 4.97 -14.18 -18.66
N GLU A 416 5.05 -13.52 -19.81
CA GLU A 416 6.31 -13.06 -20.39
C GLU A 416 6.55 -11.59 -20.03
N LYS A 417 7.76 -11.31 -19.52
CA LYS A 417 8.17 -9.96 -19.17
C LYS A 417 8.46 -9.17 -20.45
N ILE A 418 7.86 -8.00 -20.56
CA ILE A 418 8.30 -6.99 -21.52
C ILE A 418 9.58 -6.34 -20.96
N PHE A 419 10.74 -6.75 -21.47
CA PHE A 419 12.03 -6.17 -21.06
C PHE A 419 12.25 -4.82 -21.75
N ILE A 420 12.29 -3.72 -20.98
CA ILE A 420 12.80 -2.44 -21.48
C ILE A 420 14.33 -2.53 -21.69
N ILE A 421 15.03 -3.16 -20.74
CA ILE A 421 16.46 -3.45 -20.81
C ILE A 421 16.63 -4.98 -20.79
N PRO A 422 17.23 -5.58 -21.84
CA PRO A 422 17.48 -7.02 -21.88
C PRO A 422 18.34 -7.49 -20.70
N PRO A 423 18.11 -8.69 -20.14
CA PRO A 423 18.87 -9.21 -19.00
C PRO A 423 20.38 -9.21 -19.18
N GLU A 424 20.88 -9.48 -20.39
CA GLU A 424 22.30 -9.43 -20.73
C GLU A 424 22.90 -8.01 -20.68
N ARG A 425 22.08 -6.96 -20.74
CA ARG A 425 22.51 -5.55 -20.69
C ARG A 425 22.33 -4.90 -19.32
N THR A 426 21.96 -5.65 -18.28
CA THR A 426 21.76 -5.10 -16.92
C THR A 426 22.97 -4.34 -16.34
N ARG A 427 24.19 -4.64 -16.81
CA ARG A 427 25.44 -4.00 -16.37
C ARG A 427 25.92 -2.84 -17.26
N TYR A 428 25.10 -2.35 -18.20
CA TYR A 428 25.50 -1.32 -19.15
C TYR A 428 26.12 -0.06 -18.52
N LEU A 429 25.64 0.41 -17.36
CA LEU A 429 26.25 1.56 -16.66
C LEU A 429 27.64 1.24 -16.11
N ALA A 430 27.86 0.02 -15.63
CA ALA A 430 29.18 -0.43 -15.19
C ALA A 430 30.13 -0.54 -16.38
N GLU A 431 29.65 -1.04 -17.52
CA GLU A 431 30.42 -1.09 -18.77
C GLU A 431 30.84 0.30 -19.25
N ILE A 432 29.96 1.31 -19.14
CA ILE A 432 30.29 2.71 -19.45
C ILE A 432 31.40 3.24 -18.53
N VAL A 433 31.30 2.99 -17.23
CA VAL A 433 32.34 3.41 -16.26
C VAL A 433 33.68 2.71 -16.53
N GLU A 434 33.64 1.39 -16.80
CA GLU A 434 34.83 0.63 -17.15
C GLU A 434 35.48 1.14 -18.44
N ASN A 435 34.68 1.51 -19.44
CA ASN A 435 35.18 2.07 -20.68
C ASN A 435 35.87 3.43 -20.46
N ASN A 436 35.27 4.33 -19.69
CA ASN A 436 35.89 5.62 -19.37
C ASN A 436 37.22 5.43 -18.64
N ARG A 437 37.27 4.54 -17.64
CA ARG A 437 38.53 4.23 -16.93
C ARG A 437 39.60 3.63 -17.84
N ARG A 438 39.21 2.76 -18.79
CA ARG A 438 40.15 2.22 -19.79
C ARG A 438 40.68 3.32 -20.71
N TYR A 439 39.83 4.26 -21.10
CA TYR A 439 40.22 5.41 -21.90
C TYR A 439 41.18 6.33 -21.14
N ASP A 440 40.89 6.65 -19.87
CA ASP A 440 41.79 7.45 -19.02
C ASP A 440 43.18 6.81 -18.90
N ALA A 441 43.22 5.49 -18.62
CA ALA A 441 44.47 4.74 -18.56
C ALA A 441 45.23 4.73 -19.90
N PHE A 442 44.50 4.67 -21.02
CA PHE A 442 45.10 4.81 -22.35
C PHE A 442 45.68 6.21 -22.56
N VAL A 443 44.96 7.27 -22.20
CA VAL A 443 45.42 8.66 -22.32
C VAL A 443 46.65 8.91 -21.47
N GLU A 444 46.69 8.44 -20.22
CA GLU A 444 47.87 8.54 -19.36
C GLU A 444 49.08 7.85 -20.01
N LYS A 445 48.90 6.62 -20.49
CA LYS A 445 49.96 5.86 -21.17
C LYS A 445 50.46 6.59 -22.43
N GLN A 446 49.56 7.14 -23.25
CA GLN A 446 49.95 7.90 -24.45
C GLN A 446 50.63 9.23 -24.09
N SER A 447 50.18 9.90 -23.04
CA SER A 447 50.77 11.15 -22.55
C SER A 447 52.20 10.93 -22.06
N GLU A 448 52.45 9.85 -21.31
CA GLU A 448 53.79 9.45 -20.88
C GLU A 448 54.70 9.14 -22.07
N LEU A 449 54.20 8.40 -23.06
CA LEU A 449 54.96 8.09 -24.28
C LEU A 449 55.31 9.35 -25.07
N ALA A 450 54.34 10.25 -25.27
CA ALA A 450 54.57 11.53 -25.95
C ALA A 450 55.59 12.39 -25.19
N ARG A 451 55.51 12.42 -23.85
CA ARG A 451 56.48 13.12 -23.00
C ARG A 451 57.88 12.52 -23.12
N ALA A 452 58.01 11.20 -23.21
CA ALA A 452 59.29 10.54 -23.41
C ALA A 452 59.90 10.87 -24.79
N LEU A 453 59.10 10.82 -25.86
CA LEU A 453 59.53 11.18 -27.22
C LEU A 453 59.99 12.64 -27.31
N TRP A 454 59.23 13.56 -26.72
CA TRP A 454 59.57 14.98 -26.68
C TRP A 454 60.93 15.22 -25.98
N ARG A 455 61.19 14.53 -24.86
CA ARG A 455 62.49 14.61 -24.16
C ARG A 455 63.66 14.11 -25.01
N VAL A 456 63.48 12.99 -25.70
CA VAL A 456 64.51 12.42 -26.58
C VAL A 456 64.81 13.35 -27.74
N GLN A 457 63.77 13.86 -28.40
CA GLN A 457 63.93 14.79 -29.52
C GLN A 457 64.61 16.10 -29.07
N GLY A 458 64.17 16.68 -27.95
CA GLY A 458 64.81 17.89 -27.40
C GLY A 458 66.28 17.68 -27.05
N ALA A 459 66.65 16.51 -26.51
CA ALA A 459 68.05 16.17 -26.26
C ALA A 459 68.87 16.05 -27.55
N ILE A 460 68.31 15.42 -28.60
CA ILE A 460 68.95 15.36 -29.92
C ILE A 460 69.15 16.77 -30.47
N GLU A 461 68.11 17.61 -30.47
CA GLU A 461 68.17 18.99 -30.98
C GLU A 461 69.24 19.83 -30.25
N GLN A 462 69.33 19.73 -28.92
CA GLN A 462 70.38 20.41 -28.13
C GLN A 462 71.79 19.93 -28.49
N LEU A 463 71.99 18.61 -28.62
CA LEU A 463 73.31 18.07 -29.02
C LEU A 463 73.71 18.46 -30.44
N THR A 464 72.72 18.62 -31.33
CA THR A 464 72.96 18.95 -32.75
C THR A 464 73.22 20.45 -32.94
N SER A 465 72.62 21.31 -32.10
CA SER A 465 72.79 22.78 -32.12
C SER A 465 74.01 23.28 -31.33
N ALA A 466 74.64 22.43 -30.51
CA ALA A 466 75.87 22.74 -29.78
C ALA A 466 77.16 22.48 -30.60
N LYS A 467 77.04 22.04 -31.85
CA LYS A 467 78.11 22.04 -32.86
C LYS A 467 77.99 23.27 -33.74
#